data_AF-X0SE67-F1
#
_entry.id   AF-X0SE67-F1
#
_cell.length_a   1.000
_cell.length_b   1.000
_cell.length_c   1.000
_cell.angle_alpha   90.00
_cell.angle_beta   90.00
_cell.angle_gamma   90.00
#
_symmetry.space_group_name_H-M   'P 1'
#
loop_
_entity.id
_entity.type
_entity.pdbx_description
1 polymer ?
#
loop_
_entity_poly.entity_id
_entity_poly.type
_entity_poly.pdbx_seq_one_letter_code
_entity_poly.pdbx_strand_id
1 'polypeptide(L)'
;MGREDDVTRNVVKGVNEEENRERGGEDIVTLSSGVRLKIRAVPRNFIFAVTAKFEKPKVPRYMNEQKGKEEENPNDPNYLDATEKYLLNLADASNNVVLLRGTEIVGIPDDVPGPDSKQWKEEMTVLEMSMIDNKRARYLAWVKGIAAPLESDINGLFTEIGRLTGVSEEDVAQAAERFRSTQEQ
;
A
#
# COMPACT_ATOMS: atom_id res chain seq x y z
N MET A 1 -36.96 -25.50 11.48
CA MET A 1 -36.02 -24.42 11.11
C MET A 1 -34.84 -24.47 12.08
N GLY A 2 -33.61 -24.59 11.58
CA GLY A 2 -32.40 -24.46 12.42
C GLY A 2 -31.39 -25.62 12.37
N ARG A 3 -31.04 -26.15 11.19
CA ARG A 3 -29.94 -27.14 11.05
C ARG A 3 -29.00 -26.94 9.84
N GLU A 4 -29.10 -25.82 9.12
CA GLU A 4 -28.23 -25.55 7.95
C GLU A 4 -27.11 -24.53 8.21
N ASP A 5 -27.12 -23.81 9.33
CA ASP A 5 -26.15 -22.72 9.57
C ASP A 5 -24.84 -23.15 10.26
N ASP A 6 -24.78 -24.34 10.86
CA ASP A 6 -23.64 -24.77 11.68
C ASP A 6 -22.59 -25.59 10.89
N VAL A 7 -23.02 -26.24 9.81
CA VAL A 7 -22.14 -27.04 8.93
C VAL A 7 -21.30 -26.10 8.06
N THR A 8 -21.92 -25.07 7.48
CA THR A 8 -21.24 -24.10 6.61
C THR A 8 -20.20 -23.28 7.37
N ARG A 9 -20.43 -23.00 8.67
CA ARG A 9 -19.47 -22.28 9.52
C ARG A 9 -18.23 -23.12 9.88
N ASN A 10 -18.41 -24.42 10.09
CA ASN A 10 -17.31 -25.33 10.40
C ASN A 10 -16.48 -25.70 9.17
N VAL A 11 -17.08 -25.78 7.98
CA VAL A 11 -16.35 -26.01 6.73
C VAL A 11 -15.48 -24.80 6.35
N VAL A 12 -15.97 -23.56 6.51
CA VAL A 12 -15.18 -22.34 6.21
C VAL A 12 -14.03 -22.10 7.20
N LYS A 13 -14.17 -22.54 8.47
CA LYS A 13 -13.05 -22.54 9.43
C LYS A 13 -12.02 -23.63 9.13
N GLY A 14 -12.46 -24.83 8.75
CA GLY A 14 -11.56 -25.95 8.45
C GLY A 14 -10.67 -25.69 7.23
N VAL A 15 -11.22 -25.14 6.15
CA VAL A 15 -10.46 -24.83 4.93
C VAL A 15 -9.41 -23.74 5.16
N ASN A 16 -9.72 -22.72 5.97
CA ASN A 16 -8.76 -21.66 6.35
C ASN A 16 -7.67 -22.12 7.32
N GLU A 17 -7.91 -23.18 8.11
CA GLU A 17 -6.93 -23.72 9.06
C GLU A 17 -6.04 -24.80 8.42
N GLU A 18 -6.55 -25.56 7.44
CA GLU A 18 -5.77 -26.55 6.70
C GLU A 18 -4.83 -25.90 5.66
N GLU A 19 -5.26 -24.86 4.92
CA GLU A 19 -4.34 -24.10 4.04
C GLU A 19 -3.22 -23.37 4.82
N ASN A 20 -3.49 -23.00 6.08
CA ASN A 20 -2.50 -22.35 6.95
C ASN A 20 -1.49 -23.34 7.56
N ARG A 21 -1.84 -24.62 7.69
CA ARG A 21 -0.99 -25.64 8.34
C ARG A 21 0.03 -26.28 7.40
N GLU A 22 -0.21 -26.27 6.09
CA GLU A 22 0.76 -26.83 5.11
C GLU A 22 1.85 -25.84 4.67
N ARG A 23 1.75 -24.55 5.03
CA ARG A 23 2.76 -23.51 4.71
C ARG A 23 3.75 -23.27 5.85
N GLY A 24 4.32 -24.33 6.40
CA GLY A 24 5.33 -24.27 7.47
C GLY A 24 6.70 -23.68 7.06
N GLY A 25 6.78 -22.92 5.97
CA GLY A 25 7.94 -22.11 5.63
C GLY A 25 7.70 -20.69 6.12
N GLU A 26 8.62 -20.12 6.89
CA GLU A 26 8.53 -18.70 7.23
C GLU A 26 8.52 -17.89 5.93
N ASP A 27 7.46 -17.11 5.68
CA ASP A 27 7.40 -16.19 4.54
C ASP A 27 8.45 -15.08 4.73
N ILE A 28 9.71 -15.39 4.42
CA ILE A 28 10.86 -14.49 4.51
C ILE A 28 11.29 -14.12 3.10
N VAL A 29 11.30 -12.82 2.83
CA VAL A 29 11.81 -12.24 1.60
C VAL A 29 13.20 -11.67 1.88
N THR A 30 14.16 -11.96 0.99
CA THR A 30 15.50 -11.34 1.01
C THR A 30 15.55 -10.30 -0.09
N LEU A 31 15.85 -9.06 0.27
CA LEU A 31 15.91 -7.91 -0.64
C LEU A 31 17.29 -7.80 -1.29
N SER A 32 17.42 -6.98 -2.34
CA SER A 32 18.71 -6.74 -3.02
C SER A 32 19.83 -6.24 -2.08
N SER A 33 19.48 -5.55 -1.00
CA SER A 33 20.41 -5.11 0.06
C SER A 33 20.90 -6.24 0.97
N GLY A 34 20.36 -7.46 0.85
CA GLY A 34 20.59 -8.57 1.77
C GLY A 34 19.74 -8.53 3.04
N VAL A 35 18.94 -7.48 3.25
CA VAL A 35 17.98 -7.41 4.36
C VAL A 35 16.93 -8.51 4.20
N ARG A 36 16.64 -9.20 5.31
CA ARG A 36 15.62 -10.24 5.39
C ARG A 36 14.40 -9.73 6.15
N LEU A 37 13.25 -9.75 5.49
CA LEU A 37 11.97 -9.34 6.05
C LEU A 37 11.02 -10.53 6.12
N LYS A 38 10.39 -10.74 7.28
CA LYS A 38 9.21 -11.58 7.40
C LYS A 38 8.03 -10.79 6.85
N ILE A 39 7.28 -11.39 5.94
CA ILE A 39 6.06 -10.81 5.39
C ILE A 39 4.81 -11.41 6.03
N ARG A 40 3.71 -10.67 6.02
CA ARG A 40 2.40 -11.13 6.49
C ARG A 40 1.26 -10.44 5.76
N ALA A 41 0.10 -11.10 5.75
CA ALA A 41 -1.13 -10.52 5.21
C ALA A 41 -1.52 -9.22 5.92
N VAL A 42 -2.00 -8.24 5.15
CA VAL A 42 -2.41 -6.92 5.66
C VAL A 42 -3.94 -6.80 5.69
N PRO A 43 -4.58 -6.60 6.85
CA PRO A 43 -6.03 -6.46 6.89
C PRO A 43 -6.52 -5.27 6.04
N ARG A 44 -7.45 -5.54 5.10
CA ARG A 44 -7.95 -4.57 4.10
C ARG A 44 -8.54 -3.30 4.71
N ASN A 45 -9.09 -3.40 5.92
CA ASN A 45 -9.66 -2.26 6.64
C ASN A 45 -8.63 -1.16 6.93
N PHE A 46 -7.34 -1.48 7.08
CA PHE A 46 -6.30 -0.45 7.23
C PHE A 46 -6.10 0.35 5.93
N ILE A 47 -6.13 -0.34 4.79
CA ILE A 47 -6.01 0.31 3.48
C ILE A 47 -7.24 1.20 3.26
N PHE A 48 -8.45 0.69 3.47
CA PHE A 48 -9.68 1.50 3.35
C PHE A 48 -9.70 2.70 4.31
N ALA A 49 -9.25 2.52 5.55
CA ALA A 49 -9.23 3.60 6.54
C ALA A 49 -8.21 4.70 6.20
N VAL A 50 -7.12 4.38 5.49
CA VAL A 50 -6.16 5.40 5.04
C VAL A 50 -6.65 6.09 3.77
N THR A 51 -7.15 5.33 2.80
CA THR A 51 -7.59 5.87 1.51
C THR A 51 -8.83 6.74 1.63
N ALA A 52 -9.73 6.43 2.56
CA ALA A 52 -10.94 7.24 2.82
C ALA A 52 -10.65 8.67 3.32
N LYS A 53 -9.41 8.98 3.73
CA LYS A 53 -9.01 10.33 4.16
C LYS A 53 -8.68 11.26 3.00
N PHE A 54 -8.53 10.72 1.79
CA PHE A 54 -8.16 11.50 0.61
C PHE A 54 -9.44 11.92 -0.11
N GLU A 55 -9.67 13.23 -0.23
CA GLU A 55 -10.81 13.76 -0.97
C GLU A 55 -10.52 13.75 -2.47
N LYS A 56 -11.42 13.15 -3.26
CA LYS A 56 -11.32 13.14 -4.72
C LYS A 56 -11.46 14.59 -5.25
N PRO A 57 -10.57 15.04 -6.15
CA PRO A 57 -10.72 16.33 -6.82
C PRO A 57 -12.08 16.44 -7.52
N LYS A 58 -12.73 17.60 -7.39
CA LYS A 58 -14.00 17.88 -8.06
C LYS A 58 -13.74 18.33 -9.49
N VAL A 59 -14.51 17.82 -10.45
CA VAL A 59 -14.42 18.25 -11.84
C VAL A 59 -14.87 19.72 -11.92
N PRO A 60 -14.06 20.62 -12.48
CA PRO A 60 -14.43 22.02 -12.61
C PRO A 60 -15.57 22.16 -13.62
N ARG A 61 -16.43 23.15 -13.39
CA ARG A 61 -17.52 23.49 -14.30
C ARG A 61 -17.15 24.76 -15.05
N TYR A 62 -17.44 24.79 -16.35
CA TYR A 62 -17.22 25.95 -17.21
C TYR A 62 -18.52 26.33 -17.93
N MET A 63 -18.69 27.61 -18.24
CA MET A 63 -19.82 28.07 -19.02
C MET A 63 -19.58 27.75 -20.50
N ASN A 64 -20.39 26.87 -21.07
CA ASN A 64 -20.37 26.62 -22.51
C ASN A 64 -21.21 27.71 -23.21
N GLU A 65 -20.55 28.71 -23.78
CA GLU A 65 -21.21 29.86 -24.43
C GLU A 65 -22.15 29.45 -25.58
N GLN A 66 -21.86 28.34 -26.27
CA GLN A 66 -22.71 27.86 -27.38
C GLN A 66 -24.03 27.25 -26.88
N LYS A 67 -24.03 26.67 -25.67
CA LYS A 67 -25.19 26.02 -25.08
C LYS A 67 -25.87 26.85 -23.99
N GLY A 68 -25.23 27.94 -23.55
CA GLY A 68 -25.72 28.80 -22.47
C GLY A 68 -25.89 28.06 -21.13
N LYS A 69 -25.09 27.01 -20.89
CA LYS A 69 -25.17 26.16 -19.70
C LYS A 69 -23.79 25.83 -19.15
N GLU A 70 -23.72 25.61 -17.85
CA GLU A 70 -22.52 25.08 -17.20
C GLU A 70 -22.33 23.60 -17.50
N GLU A 71 -21.19 23.25 -18.10
CA GLU A 71 -20.78 21.88 -18.38
C GLU A 71 -19.52 21.53 -17.57
N GLU A 72 -19.30 20.24 -17.31
CA GLU A 72 -18.09 19.76 -16.66
C GLU A 72 -16.91 19.81 -17.65
N ASN A 73 -15.73 20.23 -17.18
CA ASN A 73 -14.49 20.20 -17.94
C ASN A 73 -13.52 19.16 -17.36
N PRO A 74 -13.64 17.87 -17.75
CA PRO A 74 -12.70 16.84 -17.32
C PRO A 74 -11.29 17.03 -17.90
N ASN A 75 -11.13 17.88 -18.92
CA ASN A 75 -9.86 18.16 -19.58
C ASN A 75 -9.18 19.43 -19.03
N ASP A 76 -9.69 20.01 -17.93
CA ASP A 76 -9.04 21.15 -17.30
C ASP A 76 -7.64 20.76 -16.79
N PRO A 77 -6.57 21.47 -17.20
CA PRO A 77 -5.21 21.12 -16.77
C PRO A 77 -5.03 21.08 -15.26
N ASN A 78 -5.68 21.97 -14.51
CA ASN A 78 -5.57 21.98 -13.05
C ASN A 78 -6.30 20.79 -12.42
N TYR A 79 -7.41 20.36 -13.02
CA TYR A 79 -8.11 19.16 -12.58
C TYR A 79 -7.29 17.90 -12.85
N LEU A 80 -6.64 17.80 -14.01
CA LEU A 80 -5.76 16.69 -14.35
C LEU A 80 -4.56 16.62 -13.38
N ASP A 81 -3.88 17.74 -13.15
CA ASP A 81 -2.78 17.83 -12.18
C ASP A 81 -3.23 17.47 -10.76
N ALA A 82 -4.41 17.96 -10.33
CA ALA A 82 -4.97 17.63 -9.03
C ALA A 82 -5.31 16.13 -8.92
N THR A 83 -5.82 15.54 -10.01
CA THR A 83 -6.16 14.12 -10.09
C THR A 83 -4.92 13.25 -10.04
N GLU A 84 -3.85 13.61 -10.75
CA GLU A 84 -2.58 12.90 -10.71
C GLU A 84 -1.98 12.94 -9.29
N LYS A 85 -1.91 14.13 -8.67
CA LYS A 85 -1.44 14.27 -7.29
C LYS A 85 -2.29 13.46 -6.31
N TYR A 86 -3.60 13.46 -6.48
CA TYR A 86 -4.51 12.64 -5.68
C TYR A 86 -4.18 11.15 -5.81
N LEU A 87 -3.99 10.64 -7.03
CA LEU A 87 -3.66 9.24 -7.27
C LEU A 87 -2.29 8.86 -6.69
N LEU A 88 -1.28 9.72 -6.84
CA LEU A 88 0.05 9.52 -6.27
C LEU A 88 -0.01 9.45 -4.73
N ASN A 89 -0.74 10.37 -4.10
CA ASN A 89 -0.93 10.39 -2.66
C ASN A 89 -1.68 9.15 -2.14
N LEU A 90 -2.71 8.72 -2.88
CA LEU A 90 -3.50 7.53 -2.57
C LEU A 90 -2.63 6.25 -2.64
N ALA A 91 -1.81 6.14 -3.69
CA ALA A 91 -0.88 5.04 -3.88
C ALA A 91 0.19 5.02 -2.78
N ASP A 92 0.83 6.16 -2.48
CA ASP A 92 1.84 6.24 -1.43
C ASP A 92 1.26 5.86 -0.06
N ALA A 93 0.07 6.37 0.28
CA ALA A 93 -0.59 6.04 1.54
C ALA A 93 -0.93 4.55 1.67
N SER A 94 -1.42 3.94 0.59
CA SER A 94 -1.72 2.50 0.56
C SER A 94 -0.46 1.67 0.70
N ASN A 95 0.59 2.03 -0.05
CA ASN A 95 1.90 1.40 -0.01
C ASN A 95 2.54 1.49 1.39
N ASN A 96 2.43 2.65 2.05
CA ASN A 96 2.88 2.83 3.43
C ASN A 96 2.18 1.88 4.40
N VAL A 97 0.87 1.66 4.24
CA VAL A 97 0.15 0.67 5.06
C VAL A 97 0.66 -0.73 4.80
N VAL A 98 0.82 -1.11 3.53
CA VAL A 98 1.28 -2.44 3.13
C VAL A 98 2.68 -2.72 3.67
N LEU A 99 3.64 -1.82 3.47
CA LEU A 99 5.00 -2.00 4.00
C LEU A 99 5.00 -2.02 5.53
N LEU A 100 4.36 -1.04 6.19
CA LEU A 100 4.43 -0.91 7.65
C LEU A 100 3.76 -2.08 8.39
N ARG A 101 2.66 -2.59 7.84
CA ARG A 101 1.87 -3.65 8.47
C ARG A 101 2.25 -5.02 7.94
N GLY A 102 2.71 -5.12 6.70
CA GLY A 102 3.00 -6.37 6.02
C GLY A 102 4.44 -6.84 6.16
N THR A 103 5.35 -6.05 6.72
CA THR A 103 6.76 -6.44 6.87
C THR A 103 7.28 -6.32 8.30
N GLU A 104 8.26 -7.16 8.64
CA GLU A 104 8.97 -7.19 9.92
C GLU A 104 10.43 -7.62 9.72
N ILE A 105 11.37 -6.96 10.40
CA ILE A 105 12.81 -7.26 10.25
C ILE A 105 13.14 -8.60 10.90
N VAL A 106 13.75 -9.50 10.14
CA VAL A 106 14.31 -10.78 10.63
C VAL A 106 15.83 -10.71 10.72
N GLY A 107 16.47 -10.04 9.77
CA GLY A 107 17.92 -9.89 9.77
C GLY A 107 18.35 -8.71 8.93
N ILE A 108 19.39 -8.03 9.40
CA ILE A 108 20.06 -6.93 8.71
C ILE A 108 21.53 -7.36 8.55
N PRO A 109 22.10 -7.31 7.33
CA PRO A 109 23.53 -7.49 7.13
C PRO A 109 24.37 -6.50 7.95
N ASP A 110 25.60 -6.87 8.32
CA ASP A 110 26.46 -6.06 9.19
C ASP A 110 26.83 -4.69 8.58
N ASP A 111 26.82 -4.60 7.25
CA ASP A 111 27.14 -3.40 6.47
C ASP A 111 25.93 -2.50 6.20
N VAL A 112 24.71 -2.94 6.55
CA VAL A 112 23.48 -2.16 6.34
C VAL A 112 23.06 -1.49 7.66
N PRO A 113 22.99 -0.15 7.72
CA PRO A 113 22.57 0.54 8.93
C PRO A 113 21.10 0.23 9.22
N GLY A 114 20.77 -0.13 10.46
CA GLY A 114 19.37 -0.38 10.86
C GLY A 114 18.52 0.91 10.98
N PRO A 115 17.18 0.79 11.07
CA PRO A 115 16.25 1.93 11.05
C PRO A 115 16.39 2.88 12.26
N ASP A 116 17.00 2.43 13.35
CA ASP A 116 17.27 3.22 14.55
C ASP A 116 18.77 3.52 14.74
N SER A 117 19.62 3.14 13.79
CA SER A 117 21.08 3.34 13.87
C SER A 117 21.45 4.82 13.90
N LYS A 118 22.60 5.15 14.51
CA LYS A 118 23.12 6.53 14.53
C LYS A 118 23.55 6.98 13.14
N GLN A 119 24.23 6.09 12.40
CA GLN A 119 24.69 6.36 11.03
C GLN A 119 23.53 6.84 10.14
N TRP A 120 22.43 6.09 10.07
CA TRP A 120 21.26 6.49 9.27
C TRP A 120 20.69 7.84 9.70
N LYS A 121 20.64 8.12 11.02
CA LYS A 121 20.12 9.39 11.54
C LYS A 121 21.02 10.57 11.19
N GLU A 122 22.34 10.36 11.21
CA GLU A 122 23.33 11.35 10.81
C GLU A 122 23.24 11.63 9.32
N GLU A 123 23.09 10.59 8.48
CA GLU A 123 22.87 10.74 7.02
C GLU A 123 21.62 11.55 6.71
N MET A 124 20.48 11.26 7.34
CA MET A 124 19.24 12.05 7.19
C MET A 124 19.44 13.51 7.60
N THR A 125 20.21 13.76 8.66
CA THR A 125 20.51 15.13 9.11
C THR A 125 21.38 15.87 8.08
N VAL A 126 22.37 15.19 7.49
CA VAL A 126 23.23 15.76 6.43
C VAL A 126 22.42 16.07 5.16
N LEU A 127 21.44 15.23 4.84
CA LEU A 127 20.53 15.44 3.71
C LEU A 127 19.44 16.49 3.98
N GLU A 128 19.48 17.17 5.13
CA GLU A 128 18.44 18.12 5.59
C GLU A 128 17.03 17.50 5.62
N MET A 129 16.95 16.17 5.70
CA MET A 129 15.70 15.44 5.83
C MET A 129 15.30 15.42 7.31
N SER A 130 14.09 15.92 7.59
CA SER A 130 13.57 15.95 8.96
C SER A 130 13.46 14.53 9.51
N MET A 131 14.30 14.23 10.50
CA MET A 131 14.24 12.96 11.21
C MET A 131 12.87 12.80 11.88
N ILE A 132 12.12 11.77 11.46
CA ILE A 132 10.79 11.55 11.99
C ILE A 132 10.91 10.99 13.41
N ASP A 133 10.38 11.71 14.39
CA ASP A 133 10.31 11.26 15.79
C ASP A 133 9.16 10.26 16.01
N ASN A 134 9.14 9.24 15.15
CA ASN A 134 8.24 8.12 15.24
C ASN A 134 8.96 6.88 14.69
N LYS A 135 9.19 5.89 15.55
CA LYS A 135 9.91 4.66 15.18
C LYS A 135 9.28 3.93 13.98
N ARG A 136 7.96 3.95 13.86
CA ARG A 136 7.23 3.31 12.75
C ARG A 136 7.40 4.09 11.44
N ALA A 137 7.42 5.41 11.50
CA ALA A 137 7.69 6.24 10.33
C ALA A 137 9.15 6.13 9.86
N ARG A 138 10.11 6.06 10.81
CA ARG A 138 11.52 5.77 10.49
C ARG A 138 11.68 4.41 9.84
N TYR A 139 10.98 3.40 10.34
CA TYR A 139 10.97 2.07 9.73
C TYR A 139 10.50 2.13 8.27
N LEU A 140 9.41 2.84 7.98
CA LEU A 140 8.94 3.01 6.60
C LEU A 140 9.97 3.70 5.69
N ALA A 141 10.52 4.82 6.16
CA ALA A 141 11.54 5.55 5.41
C ALA A 141 12.78 4.66 5.17
N TRP A 142 13.19 3.90 6.18
CA TRP A 142 14.30 2.97 6.10
C TRP A 142 14.03 1.82 5.13
N VAL A 143 12.83 1.24 5.12
CA VAL A 143 12.47 0.19 4.15
C VAL A 143 12.58 0.73 2.73
N LYS A 144 11.99 1.91 2.47
CA LYS A 144 11.99 2.53 1.14
C LYS A 144 13.37 3.03 0.67
N GLY A 145 14.20 3.50 1.59
CA GLY A 145 15.47 4.17 1.26
C GLY A 145 16.72 3.29 1.38
N ILE A 146 16.70 2.28 2.26
CA ILE A 146 17.87 1.48 2.61
C ILE A 146 17.64 -0.02 2.38
N ALA A 147 16.52 -0.56 2.87
CA ALA A 147 16.30 -2.01 2.78
C ALA A 147 15.93 -2.45 1.35
N ALA A 148 15.08 -1.69 0.67
CA ALA A 148 14.60 -1.96 -0.69
C ALA A 148 14.92 -0.76 -1.62
N PRO A 149 16.21 -0.51 -1.92
CA PRO A 149 16.62 0.66 -2.69
C PRO A 149 16.21 0.60 -4.17
N LEU A 150 15.86 -0.60 -4.66
CA LEU A 150 15.43 -0.82 -6.04
C LEU A 150 13.90 -0.89 -6.12
N GLU A 151 13.33 -0.35 -7.19
CA GLU A 151 11.90 -0.45 -7.45
C GLU A 151 11.42 -1.91 -7.52
N SER A 152 12.25 -2.81 -8.05
CA SER A 152 11.97 -4.25 -8.10
C SER A 152 11.82 -4.89 -6.71
N ASP A 153 12.53 -4.40 -5.70
CA ASP A 153 12.39 -4.90 -4.32
C ASP A 153 11.03 -4.52 -3.73
N ILE A 154 10.63 -3.26 -3.94
CA ILE A 154 9.35 -2.73 -3.48
C ILE A 154 8.19 -3.45 -4.18
N ASN A 155 8.26 -3.60 -5.50
CA ASN A 155 7.26 -4.34 -6.25
C ASN A 155 7.19 -5.80 -5.81
N GLY A 156 8.34 -6.47 -5.64
CA GLY A 156 8.39 -7.84 -5.13
C GLY A 156 7.75 -7.99 -3.74
N LEU A 157 7.98 -7.03 -2.83
CA LEU A 157 7.30 -7.00 -1.54
C LEU A 157 5.79 -6.85 -1.69
N PHE A 158 5.31 -5.99 -2.59
CA PHE A 158 3.88 -5.83 -2.84
C PHE A 158 3.25 -7.08 -3.45
N THR A 159 3.90 -7.71 -4.42
CA THR A 159 3.43 -8.96 -5.02
C THR A 159 3.31 -10.06 -3.96
N GLU A 160 4.34 -10.25 -3.12
CA GLU A 160 4.34 -11.30 -2.11
C GLU A 160 3.34 -11.02 -0.97
N ILE A 161 3.25 -9.78 -0.48
CA ILE A 161 2.25 -9.42 0.53
C ILE A 161 0.83 -9.51 -0.05
N GLY A 162 0.63 -9.10 -1.31
CA GLY A 162 -0.64 -9.21 -2.03
C GLY A 162 -1.11 -10.67 -2.11
N ARG A 163 -0.20 -11.59 -2.48
CA ARG A 163 -0.45 -13.04 -2.49
C ARG A 163 -0.94 -13.55 -1.14
N LEU A 164 -0.35 -13.11 -0.03
CA LEU A 164 -0.77 -13.50 1.33
C LEU A 164 -2.11 -12.90 1.74
N THR A 165 -2.43 -11.71 1.23
CA THR A 165 -3.65 -10.97 1.57
C THR A 165 -4.85 -11.41 0.72
N GLY A 166 -4.62 -12.27 -0.28
CA GLY A 166 -5.62 -12.61 -1.29
C GLY A 166 -6.04 -11.38 -2.10
N VAL A 167 -5.10 -10.45 -2.31
CA VAL A 167 -5.27 -9.23 -3.10
C VAL A 167 -4.30 -9.37 -4.27
N SER A 168 -4.81 -9.58 -5.48
CA SER A 168 -3.95 -9.50 -6.66
C SER A 168 -3.53 -8.04 -6.90
N GLU A 169 -2.41 -7.79 -7.57
CA GLU A 169 -2.12 -6.42 -8.08
C GLU A 169 -3.27 -5.90 -8.95
N GLU A 170 -3.99 -6.81 -9.61
CA GLU A 170 -5.22 -6.56 -10.34
C GLU A 170 -6.33 -6.03 -9.42
N ASP A 171 -6.45 -6.44 -8.16
CA ASP A 171 -7.41 -5.85 -7.21
C ASP A 171 -7.04 -4.42 -6.82
N VAL A 172 -5.74 -4.09 -6.77
CA VAL A 172 -5.24 -2.72 -6.50
C VAL A 172 -5.46 -1.84 -7.72
N ALA A 173 -5.14 -2.35 -8.92
CA ALA A 173 -5.41 -1.69 -10.19
C ALA A 173 -6.91 -1.54 -10.43
N GLN A 174 -7.73 -2.57 -10.17
CA GLN A 174 -9.19 -2.52 -10.26
C GLN A 174 -9.79 -1.61 -9.20
N ALA A 175 -9.21 -1.51 -7.99
CA ALA A 175 -9.64 -0.48 -7.05
C ALA A 175 -9.41 0.91 -7.67
N ALA A 176 -8.24 1.16 -8.25
CA ALA A 176 -7.95 2.42 -8.95
C ALA A 176 -8.83 2.63 -10.21
N GLU A 177 -9.19 1.59 -10.95
CA GLU A 177 -9.97 1.63 -12.19
C GLU A 177 -11.48 1.67 -11.96
N ARG A 178 -12.02 1.01 -10.93
CA ARG A 178 -13.45 1.15 -10.53
C ARG A 178 -13.77 2.59 -10.14
N PHE A 179 -12.77 3.36 -9.72
CA PHE A 179 -12.90 4.82 -9.53
C PHE A 179 -12.88 5.63 -10.84
N ARG A 180 -12.38 5.07 -11.96
CA ARG A 180 -12.49 5.63 -13.31
C ARG A 180 -13.82 5.29 -13.98
N SER A 181 -14.34 4.07 -13.82
CA SER A 181 -15.53 3.59 -14.53
C SER A 181 -16.87 4.00 -13.89
N THR A 182 -16.89 4.46 -12.64
CA THR A 182 -18.12 5.02 -12.02
C THR A 182 -18.45 6.45 -12.51
N GLN A 183 -17.73 6.97 -13.52
CA GLN A 183 -18.01 8.27 -14.16
C GLN A 183 -18.74 8.17 -15.51
N GLU A 184 -19.18 6.98 -15.94
CA GLU A 184 -19.92 6.79 -17.21
C GLU A 184 -21.36 6.24 -17.04
N GLN A 185 -22.02 6.52 -15.90
CA GLN A 185 -23.47 6.29 -15.75
C GLN A 185 -24.19 7.53 -15.24
#